data_AF-A0A1M3BBF0-F1
#
_entry.id   AF-A0A1M3BBF0-F1
#
_cell.length_a   1.000
_cell.length_b   1.000
_cell.length_c   1.000
_cell.angle_alpha   90.00
_cell.angle_beta   90.00
_cell.angle_gamma   90.00
#
_symmetry.space_group_name_H-M   'P 1'
#
loop_
_entity.id
_entity.type
_entity.pdbx_description
1 polymer ?
#
loop_
_entity_poly.entity_id
_entity_poly.type
_entity_poly.pdbx_seq_one_letter_code
_entity_poly.pdbx_strand_id
1 'polypeptide(L)'
;MSNNEKAIDLQPRFQKGLLLQFILSEFIEAKLEIKKINELFLPINNEVIQDLFFSLKVGINKLIGSSYQYMRFFSFTNEHGLLTKLRNNCTFLLQIIDLKKKNLIDIQKESQKAWILGLKSLDYIHLLEKKKLLKESHFQSIQSNLRKVEKAIEKLGILLADLILEFSQDENVLYFLLKNYKDLKSIYGMHFVEELFQKLFANGLDQGISYIQEKYHLRGFTHLHLSIENAAKEVFV
;
A
#
# COMPACT_ATOMS: atom_id res chain seq x y z
N MET A 1 45.43 -16.99 16.49
CA MET A 1 44.40 -17.30 15.48
C MET A 1 43.05 -16.94 16.11
N SER A 2 42.61 -15.70 15.97
CA SER A 2 41.33 -15.26 16.54
C SER A 2 40.22 -15.40 15.51
N ASN A 3 39.16 -16.10 15.90
CA ASN A 3 37.92 -16.23 15.16
C ASN A 3 37.30 -14.84 14.99
N ASN A 4 37.41 -14.29 13.78
CA ASN A 4 36.58 -13.18 13.34
C ASN A 4 35.17 -13.71 13.08
N GLU A 5 34.36 -13.75 14.13
CA GLU A 5 32.90 -13.70 13.97
C GLU A 5 32.57 -12.37 13.30
N LYS A 6 32.42 -12.42 11.96
CA LYS A 6 31.75 -11.36 11.22
C LYS A 6 30.34 -11.29 11.76
N ALA A 7 30.08 -10.35 12.66
CA ALA A 7 28.73 -9.89 12.95
C ALA A 7 28.06 -9.61 11.59
N ILE A 8 27.09 -10.45 11.25
CA ILE A 8 26.34 -10.30 10.01
C ILE A 8 25.59 -8.99 10.15
N ASP A 9 25.94 -8.00 9.33
CA ASP A 9 25.31 -6.69 9.26
C ASP A 9 23.89 -6.82 8.67
N LEU A 10 23.00 -7.47 9.43
CA LEU A 10 21.60 -7.74 9.10
C LEU A 10 20.71 -6.51 9.32
N GLN A 11 21.23 -5.39 9.84
CA GLN A 11 20.38 -4.38 10.48
C GLN A 11 19.79 -3.30 9.55
N PRO A 12 20.44 -2.83 8.47
CA PRO A 12 19.84 -1.77 7.63
C PRO A 12 18.89 -2.27 6.54
N ARG A 13 19.14 -3.45 5.93
CA ARG A 13 18.37 -3.94 4.78
C ARG A 13 17.04 -4.56 5.17
N PHE A 14 17.01 -5.33 6.26
CA PHE A 14 15.77 -5.93 6.78
C PHE A 14 14.74 -4.85 7.16
N GLN A 15 15.21 -3.74 7.73
CA GLN A 15 14.34 -2.60 8.04
C GLN A 15 13.72 -1.99 6.78
N LYS A 16 14.47 -1.93 5.67
CA LYS A 16 14.00 -1.39 4.39
C LYS A 16 12.98 -2.31 3.72
N GLY A 17 13.25 -3.62 3.68
CA GLY A 17 12.35 -4.60 3.07
C GLY A 17 11.02 -4.72 3.82
N LEU A 18 11.07 -4.72 5.15
CA LEU A 18 9.88 -4.70 5.99
C LEU A 18 9.07 -3.40 5.80
N LEU A 19 9.76 -2.26 5.73
CA LEU A 19 9.10 -0.97 5.49
C LEU A 19 8.40 -0.95 4.12
N LEU A 20 9.02 -1.50 3.08
CA LEU A 20 8.39 -1.63 1.77
C LEU A 20 7.12 -2.51 1.86
N GLN A 21 7.15 -3.63 2.59
CA GLN A 21 5.97 -4.46 2.79
C GLN A 21 4.83 -3.69 3.47
N PHE A 22 5.14 -2.86 4.48
CA PHE A 22 4.12 -1.97 5.07
C PHE A 22 3.58 -0.95 4.07
N ILE A 23 4.44 -0.35 3.24
CA ILE A 23 4.00 0.56 2.17
C ILE A 23 3.06 -0.15 1.20
N LEU A 24 3.43 -1.34 0.73
CA LEU A 24 2.63 -2.12 -0.21
C LEU A 24 1.30 -2.55 0.40
N SER A 25 1.29 -3.00 1.65
CA SER A 25 0.06 -3.37 2.37
C SER A 25 -0.91 -2.20 2.46
N GLU A 26 -0.44 -1.05 2.95
CA GLU A 26 -1.27 0.15 3.09
C GLU A 26 -1.72 0.71 1.72
N PHE A 27 -0.88 0.59 0.70
CA PHE A 27 -1.21 0.95 -0.68
C PHE A 27 -2.32 0.07 -1.26
N ILE A 28 -2.22 -1.25 -1.11
CA ILE A 28 -3.22 -2.21 -1.56
C ILE A 28 -4.56 -1.93 -0.87
N GLU A 29 -4.55 -1.80 0.45
CA GLU A 29 -5.75 -1.52 1.21
C GLU A 29 -6.37 -0.17 0.82
N ALA A 30 -5.56 0.87 0.61
CA ALA A 30 -6.04 2.18 0.16
C ALA A 30 -6.69 2.10 -1.23
N LYS A 31 -6.09 1.35 -2.17
CA LYS A 31 -6.67 1.11 -3.50
C LYS A 31 -8.03 0.40 -3.41
N LEU A 32 -8.11 -0.67 -2.63
CA LEU A 32 -9.35 -1.42 -2.43
C LEU A 32 -10.44 -0.55 -1.77
N GLU A 33 -10.07 0.27 -0.79
CA GLU A 33 -11.00 1.16 -0.12
C GLU A 33 -11.49 2.29 -1.04
N ILE A 34 -10.60 2.91 -1.84
CA ILE A 34 -10.99 3.90 -2.86
C ILE A 34 -11.97 3.30 -3.85
N LYS A 35 -11.73 2.06 -4.31
CA LYS A 35 -12.63 1.34 -5.21
C LYS A 35 -14.02 1.18 -4.59
N LYS A 36 -14.10 0.69 -3.34
CA LYS A 36 -15.37 0.56 -2.61
C LYS A 36 -16.11 1.89 -2.47
N ILE A 37 -15.40 2.97 -2.17
CA ILE A 37 -15.98 4.30 -2.06
C ILE A 37 -16.48 4.80 -3.42
N ASN A 38 -15.73 4.55 -4.49
CA ASN A 38 -16.13 4.90 -5.85
C ASN A 38 -17.40 4.15 -6.31
N GLU A 39 -17.56 2.89 -5.89
CA GLU A 39 -18.76 2.08 -6.15
C GLU A 39 -20.02 2.69 -5.50
N LEU A 40 -19.90 3.43 -4.40
CA LEU A 40 -21.02 4.16 -3.77
C LEU A 40 -21.59 5.27 -4.68
N PHE A 41 -20.84 5.71 -5.69
CA PHE A 41 -21.31 6.72 -6.65
C PHE A 41 -21.91 6.11 -7.94
N LEU A 42 -21.92 4.78 -8.10
CA LEU A 42 -22.60 4.11 -9.21
C LEU A 42 -24.10 3.97 -8.84
N PRO A 43 -25.04 4.47 -9.66
CA PRO A 43 -26.39 4.71 -9.20
C PRO A 43 -27.22 3.43 -9.21
N ILE A 44 -27.91 3.12 -8.12
CA ILE A 44 -29.21 2.43 -8.16
C ILE A 44 -30.13 3.08 -7.11
N ASN A 45 -30.97 4.00 -7.59
CA ASN A 45 -32.12 4.63 -6.94
C ASN A 45 -31.87 5.76 -5.91
N ASN A 46 -32.76 6.76 -5.97
CA ASN A 46 -32.79 8.01 -5.20
C ASN A 46 -33.09 7.84 -3.70
N GLU A 47 -32.99 6.64 -3.15
CA GLU A 47 -33.39 6.40 -1.77
C GLU A 47 -32.18 6.35 -0.83
N VAL A 48 -32.25 7.28 0.13
CA VAL A 48 -31.42 7.49 1.32
C VAL A 48 -30.04 8.13 1.10
N ILE A 49 -30.07 9.40 0.67
CA ILE A 49 -28.93 10.35 0.70
C ILE A 49 -28.17 10.31 2.05
N GLN A 50 -28.87 10.09 3.17
CA GLN A 50 -28.25 9.99 4.49
C GLN A 50 -27.41 8.72 4.66
N ASP A 51 -27.88 7.58 4.17
CA ASP A 51 -27.14 6.30 4.25
C ASP A 51 -25.93 6.32 3.32
N LEU A 52 -26.08 6.91 2.14
CA LEU A 52 -24.96 7.18 1.24
C LEU A 52 -23.93 8.08 1.92
N PHE A 53 -24.38 9.17 2.55
CA PHE A 53 -23.49 10.08 3.27
C PHE A 53 -22.77 9.38 4.43
N PHE A 54 -23.48 8.55 5.20
CA PHE A 54 -22.90 7.76 6.28
C PHE A 54 -21.83 6.79 5.74
N SER A 55 -22.14 6.06 4.67
CA SER A 55 -21.23 5.10 4.03
C SER A 55 -19.98 5.80 3.50
N LEU A 56 -20.14 6.98 2.86
CA LEU A 56 -19.01 7.81 2.42
C LEU A 56 -18.17 8.29 3.59
N LYS A 57 -18.80 8.75 4.68
CA LYS A 57 -18.09 9.16 5.89
C LYS A 57 -17.28 8.02 6.47
N VAL A 58 -17.84 6.80 6.54
CA VAL A 58 -17.13 5.62 7.04
C VAL A 58 -15.91 5.32 6.17
N GLY A 59 -16.06 5.28 4.84
CA GLY A 59 -14.95 5.01 3.93
C GLY A 59 -13.86 6.09 3.97
N ILE A 60 -14.24 7.38 3.98
CA ILE A 60 -13.28 8.49 4.09
C ILE A 60 -12.56 8.47 5.45
N ASN A 61 -13.25 8.18 6.55
CA ASN A 61 -12.60 8.02 7.85
C ASN A 61 -11.63 6.83 7.86
N LYS A 62 -11.94 5.73 7.18
CA LYS A 62 -11.01 4.61 7.04
C LYS A 62 -9.78 4.97 6.22
N LEU A 63 -9.94 5.78 5.16
CA LEU A 63 -8.82 6.27 4.36
C LEU A 63 -7.90 7.24 5.12
N ILE A 64 -8.45 8.14 5.95
CA ILE A 64 -7.69 9.27 6.52
C ILE A 64 -7.39 9.09 8.02
N GLY A 65 -8.32 8.49 8.75
CA GLY A 65 -8.34 8.39 10.21
C GLY A 65 -9.40 9.28 10.80
N SER A 66 -9.79 8.99 12.04
CA SER A 66 -10.82 9.71 12.79
C SER A 66 -10.25 10.82 13.68
N SER A 67 -8.93 10.90 13.81
CA SER A 67 -8.28 11.82 14.75
C SER A 67 -7.94 13.17 14.11
N TYR A 68 -8.45 14.24 14.73
CA TYR A 68 -8.00 15.64 14.55
C TYR A 68 -6.56 15.87 15.04
N GLN A 69 -5.83 14.82 15.43
CA GLN A 69 -4.46 14.93 15.91
C GLN A 69 -3.50 15.02 14.72
N TYR A 70 -3.48 16.20 14.11
CA TYR A 70 -2.57 16.64 13.05
C TYR A 70 -1.06 16.53 13.40
N MET A 71 -0.68 16.02 14.58
CA MET A 71 0.70 16.04 15.08
C MET A 71 1.08 14.84 15.93
N ARG A 72 0.84 13.61 15.48
CA ARG A 72 1.59 12.46 16.00
C ARG A 72 2.33 11.78 14.87
N PHE A 73 3.64 12.03 14.81
CA PHE A 73 4.57 11.42 13.86
C PHE A 73 4.69 9.89 14.06
N PHE A 74 4.28 9.39 15.23
CA PHE A 74 4.21 7.97 15.53
C PHE A 74 3.01 7.69 16.41
N SER A 75 2.05 6.94 15.88
CA SER A 75 1.36 5.95 16.71
C SER A 75 1.08 4.74 15.83
N PHE A 76 1.42 3.56 16.33
CA PHE A 76 1.10 2.28 15.69
C PHE A 76 -0.36 1.88 15.96
N THR A 77 -1.22 2.81 16.40
CA THR A 77 -2.61 2.52 16.76
C THR A 77 -3.51 2.55 15.53
N ASN A 78 -4.61 1.79 15.61
CA ASN A 78 -5.66 1.70 14.59
C ASN A 78 -6.44 3.01 14.35
N GLU A 79 -6.00 4.13 14.93
CA GLU A 79 -6.65 5.44 14.83
C GLU A 79 -6.20 6.26 13.60
N HIS A 80 -5.17 5.80 12.90
CA HIS A 80 -4.69 6.41 11.66
C HIS A 80 -5.27 5.69 10.43
N GLY A 81 -5.81 6.46 9.48
CA GLY A 81 -6.30 5.89 8.23
C GLY A 81 -5.19 5.50 7.28
N LEU A 82 -5.56 4.69 6.28
CA LEU A 82 -4.67 4.06 5.30
C LEU A 82 -3.71 5.05 4.64
N LEU A 83 -4.19 6.21 4.17
CA LEU A 83 -3.38 7.24 3.53
C LEU A 83 -2.43 7.95 4.50
N THR A 84 -2.81 8.06 5.78
CA THR A 84 -1.93 8.63 6.81
C THR A 84 -0.75 7.70 7.09
N LYS A 85 -1.02 6.39 7.24
CA LYS A 85 0.02 5.37 7.41
C LYS A 85 0.92 5.26 6.19
N LEU A 86 0.33 5.22 4.99
CA LEU A 86 1.06 5.17 3.72
C LEU A 86 2.01 6.37 3.58
N ARG A 87 1.53 7.60 3.81
CA ARG A 87 2.36 8.81 3.82
C ARG A 87 3.52 8.69 4.81
N ASN A 88 3.25 8.23 6.04
CA ASN A 88 4.28 8.08 7.07
C ASN A 88 5.36 7.11 6.63
N ASN A 89 4.96 5.94 6.16
CA ASN A 89 5.90 4.91 5.71
C ASN A 89 6.73 5.39 4.51
N CYS A 90 6.13 6.09 3.54
CA CYS A 90 6.86 6.70 2.43
C CYS A 90 7.83 7.80 2.90
N THR A 91 7.47 8.57 3.94
CA THR A 91 8.36 9.58 4.53
C THR A 91 9.55 8.92 5.24
N PHE A 92 9.32 7.86 6.01
CA PHE A 92 10.40 7.08 6.62
C PHE A 92 11.31 6.43 5.58
N LEU A 93 10.73 5.93 4.49
CA LEU A 93 11.50 5.33 3.41
C LEU A 93 12.48 6.33 2.79
N LEU A 94 12.01 7.56 2.54
CA LEU A 94 12.85 8.65 2.04
C LEU A 94 13.98 9.03 3.02
N GLN A 95 13.75 8.92 4.33
CA GLN A 95 14.76 9.21 5.36
C GLN A 95 15.83 8.10 5.49
N ILE A 96 15.45 6.84 5.26
CA ILE A 96 16.31 5.67 5.51
C ILE A 96 17.06 5.22 4.24
N ILE A 97 16.49 5.47 3.05
CA ILE A 97 17.15 5.17 1.78
C ILE A 97 17.89 6.43 1.32
N ASP A 98 19.16 6.25 0.94
CA ASP A 98 20.07 7.34 0.58
C ASP A 98 19.43 8.32 -0.42
N LEU A 99 19.44 9.60 -0.04
CA LEU A 99 18.52 10.68 -0.46
C LEU A 99 18.58 11.09 -1.95
N LYS A 100 19.33 10.38 -2.79
CA LYS A 100 19.64 10.80 -4.16
C LYS A 100 18.76 10.17 -5.24
N LYS A 101 17.85 9.27 -4.90
CA LYS A 101 16.93 8.68 -5.88
C LYS A 101 15.70 9.57 -6.07
N LYS A 102 15.64 10.25 -7.22
CA LYS A 102 14.49 11.06 -7.67
C LYS A 102 13.15 10.34 -7.45
N ASN A 103 13.12 9.03 -7.69
CA ASN A 103 11.93 8.18 -7.51
C ASN A 103 11.38 8.20 -6.07
N LEU A 104 12.22 8.27 -5.04
CA LEU A 104 11.75 8.28 -3.64
C LEU A 104 11.09 9.61 -3.26
N ILE A 105 11.59 10.72 -3.79
CA ILE A 105 10.99 12.04 -3.62
C ILE A 105 9.61 12.04 -4.29
N ASP A 106 9.50 11.47 -5.49
CA ASP A 106 8.21 11.38 -6.20
C ASP A 106 7.22 10.46 -5.48
N ILE A 107 7.68 9.34 -4.88
CA ILE A 107 6.87 8.46 -4.01
C ILE A 107 6.32 9.22 -2.80
N GLN A 108 7.18 9.96 -2.10
CA GLN A 108 6.78 10.77 -0.95
C GLN A 108 5.79 11.86 -1.38
N LYS A 109 6.03 12.50 -2.52
CA LYS A 109 5.19 13.59 -3.04
C LYS A 109 3.80 13.11 -3.42
N GLU A 110 3.67 12.01 -4.16
CA GLU A 110 2.35 11.50 -4.56
C GLU A 110 1.57 10.91 -3.37
N SER A 111 2.25 10.24 -2.41
CA SER A 111 1.59 9.79 -1.16
C SER A 111 1.11 10.96 -0.30
N GLN A 112 1.92 12.01 -0.14
CA GLN A 112 1.52 13.23 0.58
C GLN A 112 0.35 13.94 -0.11
N LYS A 113 0.36 14.02 -1.45
CA LYS A 113 -0.71 14.63 -2.23
C LYS A 113 -2.02 13.87 -2.08
N ALA A 114 -2.00 12.53 -2.15
CA ALA A 114 -3.17 11.70 -1.90
C ALA A 114 -3.75 11.97 -0.50
N TRP A 115 -2.88 12.00 0.52
CA TRP A 115 -3.26 12.31 1.90
C TRP A 115 -3.91 13.69 2.05
N ILE A 116 -3.31 14.76 1.50
CA ILE A 116 -3.87 16.12 1.56
C ILE A 116 -5.25 16.21 0.89
N LEU A 117 -5.42 15.59 -0.28
CA LEU A 117 -6.71 15.56 -0.98
C LEU A 117 -7.77 14.78 -0.21
N GLY A 118 -7.35 13.71 0.47
CA GLY A 118 -8.17 12.93 1.37
C GLY A 118 -8.63 13.74 2.59
N LEU A 119 -7.71 14.45 3.25
CA LEU A 119 -8.02 15.38 4.33
C LEU A 119 -9.05 16.44 3.92
N LYS A 120 -8.88 17.05 2.74
CA LYS A 120 -9.87 18.00 2.20
C LYS A 120 -11.27 17.39 2.06
N SER A 121 -11.34 16.10 1.75
CA SER A 121 -12.63 15.39 1.65
C SER A 121 -13.24 15.16 3.03
N LEU A 122 -12.41 14.78 4.01
CA LEU A 122 -12.84 14.61 5.40
C LEU A 122 -13.32 15.94 6.03
N ASP A 123 -12.53 17.01 5.86
CA ASP A 123 -12.89 18.36 6.34
C ASP A 123 -14.21 18.83 5.73
N TYR A 124 -14.41 18.54 4.43
CA TYR A 124 -15.65 18.87 3.76
C TYR A 124 -16.83 18.06 4.31
N ILE A 125 -16.67 16.77 4.55
CA ILE A 125 -17.70 15.93 5.21
C ILE A 125 -18.07 16.51 6.57
N HIS A 126 -17.11 16.83 7.43
CA HIS A 126 -17.38 17.42 8.74
C HIS A 126 -18.09 18.77 8.66
N LEU A 127 -17.77 19.59 7.66
CA LEU A 127 -18.47 20.85 7.42
C LEU A 127 -19.95 20.62 7.07
N LEU A 128 -20.25 19.62 6.24
CA LEU A 128 -21.62 19.25 5.86
C LEU A 128 -22.40 18.72 7.07
N GLU A 129 -21.77 17.90 7.91
CA GLU A 129 -22.36 17.41 9.17
C GLU A 129 -22.73 18.55 10.10
N LYS A 130 -21.80 19.47 10.35
CA LYS A 130 -22.01 20.61 11.25
C LYS A 130 -23.14 21.52 10.75
N LYS A 131 -23.24 21.72 9.44
CA LYS A 131 -24.26 22.57 8.82
C LYS A 131 -25.61 21.85 8.65
N LYS A 132 -25.67 20.53 8.82
CA LYS A 132 -26.85 19.70 8.48
C LYS A 132 -27.36 19.95 7.05
N LEU A 133 -26.44 20.19 6.12
CA LEU A 133 -26.74 20.47 4.72
C LEU A 133 -26.23 19.31 3.86
N LEU A 134 -27.15 18.54 3.27
CA LEU A 134 -26.83 17.49 2.31
C LEU A 134 -27.59 17.77 1.02
N LYS A 135 -26.84 18.03 -0.05
CA LYS A 135 -27.33 18.24 -1.41
C LYS A 135 -26.49 17.39 -2.34
N GLU A 136 -27.08 16.96 -3.46
CA GLU A 136 -26.41 16.16 -4.48
C GLU A 136 -25.07 16.78 -4.95
N SER A 137 -25.02 18.11 -5.10
CA SER A 137 -23.79 18.83 -5.49
C SER A 137 -22.62 18.66 -4.52
N HIS A 138 -22.90 18.34 -3.26
CA HIS A 138 -21.87 18.04 -2.26
C HIS A 138 -21.22 16.68 -2.52
N PHE A 139 -22.00 15.68 -2.95
CA PHE A 139 -21.50 14.36 -3.33
C PHE A 139 -20.60 14.45 -4.56
N GLN A 140 -20.98 15.25 -5.57
CA GLN A 140 -20.14 15.50 -6.74
C GLN A 140 -18.78 16.13 -6.36
N SER A 141 -18.77 17.03 -5.36
CA SER A 141 -17.55 17.65 -4.86
C SER A 141 -16.63 16.65 -4.15
N ILE A 142 -17.20 15.76 -3.33
CA ILE A 142 -16.47 14.66 -2.67
C ILE A 142 -15.90 13.70 -3.73
N GLN A 143 -16.72 13.29 -4.70
CA GLN A 143 -16.30 12.42 -5.80
C GLN A 143 -15.15 13.02 -6.61
N SER A 144 -15.20 14.34 -6.88
CA SER A 144 -14.13 15.05 -7.59
C SER A 144 -12.81 15.01 -6.82
N ASN A 145 -12.84 15.17 -5.50
CA ASN A 145 -11.63 15.04 -4.68
C ASN A 145 -11.13 13.60 -4.63
N LEU A 146 -12.02 12.62 -4.48
CA LEU A 146 -11.68 11.19 -4.50
C LEU A 146 -11.03 10.77 -5.81
N ARG A 147 -11.53 11.21 -6.97
CA ARG A 147 -10.87 10.98 -8.26
C ARG A 147 -9.46 11.55 -8.32
N LYS A 148 -9.17 12.66 -7.61
CA LYS A 148 -7.81 13.21 -7.52
C LYS A 148 -6.93 12.38 -6.57
N VAL A 149 -7.49 11.85 -5.49
CA VAL A 149 -6.81 10.89 -4.59
C VAL A 149 -6.44 9.64 -5.38
N GLU A 150 -7.40 9.06 -6.10
CA GLU A 150 -7.23 7.89 -6.95
C GLU A 150 -6.09 8.09 -7.96
N LYS A 151 -6.08 9.21 -8.68
CA LYS A 151 -4.99 9.56 -9.62
C LYS A 151 -3.62 9.67 -8.94
N ALA A 152 -3.54 10.20 -7.73
CA ALA A 152 -2.28 10.28 -6.99
C ALA A 152 -1.82 8.88 -6.56
N ILE A 153 -2.75 8.03 -6.13
CA ILE A 153 -2.49 6.65 -5.75
C ILE A 153 -2.13 5.79 -6.97
N GLU A 154 -2.72 6.00 -8.15
CA GLU A 154 -2.29 5.35 -9.41
C GLU A 154 -0.84 5.66 -9.75
N LYS A 155 -0.46 6.95 -9.68
CA LYS A 155 0.93 7.37 -9.91
C LYS A 155 1.88 6.77 -8.90
N LEU A 156 1.48 6.74 -7.63
CA LEU A 156 2.24 6.08 -6.57
C LEU A 156 2.45 4.59 -6.89
N GLY A 157 1.42 3.89 -7.37
CA GLY A 157 1.53 2.48 -7.75
C GLY A 157 2.60 2.24 -8.83
N ILE A 158 2.64 3.08 -9.87
CA ILE A 158 3.67 3.00 -10.91
C ILE A 158 5.08 3.14 -10.30
N LEU A 159 5.26 4.13 -9.43
CA LEU A 159 6.56 4.37 -8.77
C LEU A 159 6.94 3.23 -7.81
N LEU A 160 5.96 2.62 -7.13
CA LEU A 160 6.20 1.48 -6.24
C LEU A 160 6.57 0.22 -7.02
N ALA A 161 6.01 -0.02 -8.20
CA ALA A 161 6.40 -1.12 -9.07
C ALA A 161 7.89 -1.05 -9.43
N ASP A 162 8.39 0.14 -9.78
CA ASP A 162 9.82 0.35 -10.04
C ASP A 162 10.67 0.14 -8.77
N LEU A 163 10.19 0.62 -7.62
CA LEU A 163 10.90 0.46 -6.36
C LEU A 163 11.03 -1.02 -5.94
N ILE A 164 10.01 -1.85 -6.20
CA ILE A 164 10.04 -3.29 -5.87
C ILE A 164 11.25 -3.99 -6.50
N LEU A 165 11.66 -3.59 -7.72
CA LEU A 165 12.82 -4.17 -8.41
C LEU A 165 14.12 -3.97 -7.63
N GLU A 166 14.22 -2.89 -6.83
CA GLU A 166 15.38 -2.64 -5.97
C GLU A 166 15.48 -3.63 -4.80
N PHE A 167 14.39 -4.33 -4.49
CA PHE A 167 14.27 -5.33 -3.44
C PHE A 167 14.25 -6.77 -3.99
N SER A 168 14.75 -6.97 -5.22
CA SER A 168 14.83 -8.27 -5.89
C SER A 168 15.59 -9.36 -5.14
N GLN A 169 16.43 -8.98 -4.18
CA GLN A 169 17.22 -9.89 -3.35
C GLN A 169 16.62 -10.08 -1.94
N ASP A 170 15.51 -9.41 -1.62
CA ASP A 170 14.83 -9.53 -0.32
C ASP A 170 13.72 -10.58 -0.39
N GLU A 171 14.00 -11.77 0.17
CA GLU A 171 13.05 -12.89 0.16
C GLU A 171 11.72 -12.58 0.85
N ASN A 172 11.68 -11.68 1.85
CA ASN A 172 10.43 -11.34 2.51
C ASN A 172 9.54 -10.48 1.60
N VAL A 173 10.15 -9.55 0.86
CA VAL A 173 9.43 -8.75 -0.15
C VAL A 173 8.90 -9.67 -1.25
N LEU A 174 9.73 -10.57 -1.77
CA LEU A 174 9.30 -11.52 -2.80
C LEU A 174 8.15 -12.41 -2.31
N TYR A 175 8.26 -12.94 -1.09
CA TYR A 175 7.20 -13.75 -0.49
C TYR A 175 5.91 -12.95 -0.26
N PHE A 176 6.02 -11.69 0.17
CA PHE A 176 4.86 -10.79 0.31
C PHE A 176 4.12 -10.63 -1.02
N LEU A 177 4.84 -10.48 -2.14
CA LEU A 177 4.23 -10.34 -3.46
C LEU A 177 3.46 -11.60 -3.88
N LEU A 178 4.00 -12.79 -3.59
CA LEU A 178 3.30 -14.06 -3.85
C LEU A 178 2.03 -14.16 -3.02
N LYS A 179 2.12 -13.89 -1.72
CA LYS A 179 0.98 -14.01 -0.80
C LYS A 179 -0.16 -13.06 -1.14
N ASN A 180 0.16 -11.88 -1.68
CA ASN A 180 -0.82 -10.86 -2.04
C ASN A 180 -1.09 -10.81 -3.56
N TYR A 181 -0.80 -11.89 -4.31
CA TYR A 181 -0.96 -11.94 -5.76
C TYR A 181 -2.36 -11.52 -6.23
N LYS A 182 -3.43 -11.99 -5.58
CA LYS A 182 -4.82 -11.69 -5.99
C LYS A 182 -5.11 -10.19 -5.98
N ASP A 183 -4.68 -9.50 -4.92
CA ASP A 183 -4.87 -8.06 -4.81
C ASP A 183 -3.99 -7.30 -5.80
N LEU A 184 -2.72 -7.71 -5.94
CA LEU A 184 -1.79 -7.12 -6.91
C LEU A 184 -2.27 -7.32 -8.36
N LYS A 185 -2.83 -8.48 -8.69
CA LYS A 185 -3.47 -8.80 -9.97
C LYS A 185 -4.60 -7.83 -10.28
N SER A 186 -5.43 -7.50 -9.28
CA SER A 186 -6.53 -6.54 -9.44
C SER A 186 -6.05 -5.09 -9.64
N ILE A 187 -4.87 -4.75 -9.15
CA ILE A 187 -4.33 -3.38 -9.18
C ILE A 187 -3.43 -3.14 -10.40
N TYR A 188 -2.54 -4.08 -10.70
CA TYR A 188 -1.49 -3.95 -11.72
C TYR A 188 -1.74 -4.80 -12.98
N GLY A 189 -2.70 -5.74 -12.94
CA GLY A 189 -3.04 -6.61 -14.05
C GLY A 189 -2.62 -8.07 -13.85
N MET A 190 -3.16 -8.95 -14.71
CA MET A 190 -3.12 -10.41 -14.57
C MET A 190 -1.72 -11.01 -14.41
N HIS A 191 -0.75 -10.48 -15.14
CA HIS A 191 0.60 -11.04 -15.21
C HIS A 191 1.63 -10.25 -14.41
N PHE A 192 1.24 -9.26 -13.60
CA PHE A 192 2.20 -8.37 -12.93
C PHE A 192 3.25 -9.10 -12.09
N VAL A 193 2.82 -10.01 -11.20
CA VAL A 193 3.75 -10.77 -10.34
C VAL A 193 4.59 -11.74 -11.18
N GLU A 194 3.99 -12.40 -12.16
CA GLU A 194 4.70 -13.31 -13.06
C GLU A 194 5.79 -12.58 -13.86
N GLU A 195 5.45 -11.49 -14.53
CA GLU A 195 6.38 -10.64 -15.29
C GLU A 195 7.48 -10.07 -14.41
N LEU A 196 7.17 -9.73 -13.16
CA LEU A 196 8.17 -9.28 -12.19
C LEU A 196 9.18 -10.39 -11.92
N PHE A 197 8.72 -11.60 -11.59
CA PHE A 197 9.63 -12.72 -11.33
C PHE A 197 10.44 -13.11 -12.57
N GLN A 198 9.86 -13.05 -13.78
CA GLN A 198 10.59 -13.24 -15.04
C GLN A 198 11.69 -12.18 -15.27
N LYS A 199 11.49 -10.95 -14.81
CA LYS A 199 12.53 -9.90 -14.87
C LYS A 199 13.66 -10.14 -13.86
N LEU A 200 13.35 -10.75 -12.72
CA LEU A 200 14.30 -10.93 -11.61
C LEU A 200 15.09 -12.25 -11.71
N PHE A 201 14.50 -13.28 -12.28
CA PHE A 201 15.05 -14.64 -12.32
C PHE A 201 14.98 -15.21 -13.73
N ALA A 202 16.06 -15.86 -14.18
CA ALA A 202 16.16 -16.42 -15.54
C ALA A 202 15.08 -17.48 -15.82
N ASN A 203 14.73 -18.29 -14.82
CA ASN A 203 13.63 -19.26 -14.90
C ASN A 203 12.35 -18.75 -14.20
N GLY A 204 12.20 -17.42 -14.09
CA GLY A 204 11.01 -16.78 -13.56
C GLY A 204 10.59 -17.26 -12.18
N LEU A 205 9.30 -17.58 -12.04
CA LEU A 205 8.66 -17.86 -10.75
C LEU A 205 9.25 -19.10 -10.05
N ASP A 206 9.56 -20.18 -10.79
CA ASP A 206 10.09 -21.42 -10.20
C ASP A 206 11.44 -21.21 -9.50
N GLN A 207 12.34 -20.46 -10.14
CA GLN A 207 13.62 -20.08 -9.54
C GLN A 207 13.42 -19.11 -8.36
N GLY A 208 12.45 -18.20 -8.46
CA GLY A 208 12.08 -17.32 -7.35
C GLY A 208 11.59 -18.09 -6.11
N ILE A 209 10.78 -19.12 -6.29
CA ILE A 209 10.30 -20.00 -5.20
C ILE A 209 11.49 -20.68 -4.52
N SER A 210 12.37 -21.29 -5.34
CA SER A 210 13.56 -21.99 -4.83
C SER A 210 14.46 -21.02 -4.05
N TYR A 211 14.66 -19.80 -4.58
CA TYR A 211 15.41 -18.75 -3.89
C TYR A 211 14.82 -18.40 -2.52
N ILE A 212 13.50 -18.16 -2.45
CA ILE A 212 12.82 -17.84 -1.17
C ILE A 212 12.94 -19.03 -0.20
N GLN A 213 12.65 -20.25 -0.65
CA GLN A 213 12.73 -21.45 0.19
C GLN A 213 14.14 -21.66 0.76
N GLU A 214 15.18 -21.49 -0.06
CA GLU A 214 16.58 -21.58 0.37
C GLU A 214 16.89 -20.53 1.46
N LYS A 215 16.53 -19.25 1.23
CA LYS A 215 16.77 -18.18 2.21
C LYS A 215 16.05 -18.41 3.53
N TYR A 216 14.80 -18.88 3.48
CA TYR A 216 14.04 -19.20 4.68
C TYR A 216 14.59 -20.44 5.40
N HIS A 217 15.04 -21.46 4.65
CA HIS A 217 15.70 -22.64 5.22
C HIS A 217 16.97 -22.27 5.98
N LEU A 218 17.84 -21.45 5.39
CA LEU A 218 19.07 -20.96 6.02
C LEU A 218 18.83 -20.21 7.33
N ARG A 219 17.62 -19.66 7.52
CA ARG A 219 17.21 -18.95 8.74
C ARG A 219 16.40 -19.82 9.71
N GLY A 220 16.22 -21.11 9.43
CA GLY A 220 15.47 -22.04 10.26
C GLY A 220 13.95 -22.02 10.06
N PHE A 221 13.43 -21.35 9.04
CA PHE A 221 11.99 -21.22 8.76
C PHE A 221 11.48 -22.26 7.74
N THR A 222 11.89 -23.52 7.87
CA THR A 222 11.52 -24.61 6.94
C THR A 222 10.02 -24.91 6.93
N HIS A 223 9.33 -24.69 8.05
CA HIS A 223 7.88 -24.84 8.16
C HIS A 223 7.08 -23.92 7.21
N LEU A 224 7.70 -22.86 6.67
CA LEU A 224 7.06 -21.95 5.73
C LEU A 224 7.12 -22.43 4.26
N HIS A 225 7.85 -23.50 3.95
CA HIS A 225 8.00 -24.01 2.57
C HIS A 225 6.66 -24.35 1.92
N LEU A 226 5.77 -25.05 2.62
CA LEU A 226 4.42 -25.36 2.14
C LEU A 226 3.59 -24.09 1.87
N SER A 227 3.74 -23.08 2.71
CA SER A 227 3.03 -21.80 2.54
C SER A 227 3.52 -21.06 1.29
N ILE A 228 4.82 -21.11 1.00
CA ILE A 228 5.42 -20.52 -0.20
C ILE A 228 4.90 -21.22 -1.46
N GLU A 229 4.89 -22.55 -1.47
CA GLU A 229 4.38 -23.34 -2.60
C GLU A 229 2.90 -23.09 -2.86
N ASN A 230 2.10 -23.02 -1.81
CA ASN A 230 0.68 -22.73 -1.95
C ASN A 230 0.45 -21.32 -2.52
N ALA A 231 1.19 -20.32 -2.03
CA ALA A 231 1.11 -18.96 -2.57
C ALA A 231 1.51 -18.90 -4.05
N ALA A 232 2.56 -19.62 -4.44
CA ALA A 232 3.00 -19.69 -5.84
C ALA A 232 1.98 -20.36 -6.76
N LYS A 233 1.31 -21.44 -6.31
CA LYS A 233 0.23 -22.08 -7.08
C LYS A 233 -0.89 -21.12 -7.43
N GLU A 234 -1.21 -20.18 -6.54
CA GLU A 234 -2.24 -19.17 -6.83
C GLU A 234 -1.85 -18.21 -7.97
N VAL A 235 -0.56 -18.06 -8.27
CA VAL A 235 -0.07 -17.20 -9.36
C VAL A 235 -0.24 -17.86 -10.74
N PHE A 236 -0.20 -19.19 -10.80
CA PHE A 236 -0.34 -19.98 -12.03
C PHE A 236 -1.80 -20.19 -12.49
N VAL A 237 -2.79 -19.75 -11.69
CA VAL A 237 -4.25 -19.92 -11.94
C VAL A 237 -4.88 -18.62 -12.43
#